data_AF-A0A1J6KF15-F1
#
_entry.id   AF-A0A1J6KF15-F1
#
_cell.length_a   1.000
_cell.length_b   1.000
_cell.length_c   1.000
_cell.angle_alpha   90.00
_cell.angle_beta   90.00
_cell.angle_gamma   90.00
#
_symmetry.space_group_name_H-M   'P 1'
#
loop_
_entity.id
_entity.type
_entity.pdbx_description
1 polymer ?
#
loop_
_entity_poly.entity_id
_entity_poly.type
_entity_poly.pdbx_seq_one_letter_code
_entity_poly.pdbx_strand_id
1 'polypeptide(L)'
;MDSSQNNSVGGNGIINPKSNDASPVDSTAAAASTAGSPSEESKQNLNQVINSIDKTLGILHQLYLTVSSYNVSSQLPLLQRLNNLVLELDNMAKLGEKCNIQVPMEVLNLIDDGKNPDEFTRDVLNSCIAKNQVTKGKTDAFKGLRGHLLEELEQAFPEEVEAYREIRAASAAEAKRLAQAQSLLPNGDVKVKPEI
;
A
#
# COMPACT_ATOMS: atom_id res chain seq x y z
N MET A 1 46.10 -54.61 28.49
CA MET A 1 46.55 -54.14 27.16
C MET A 1 45.99 -55.10 26.14
N ASP A 2 44.83 -54.78 25.58
CA ASP A 2 44.36 -55.23 24.26
C ASP A 2 43.08 -54.46 23.88
N SER A 3 42.99 -54.06 22.61
CA SER A 3 41.78 -53.82 21.78
C SER A 3 40.83 -52.67 22.15
N SER A 4 40.32 -51.80 21.25
CA SER A 4 40.36 -51.62 19.79
C SER A 4 39.83 -50.20 19.49
N GLN A 5 40.23 -49.55 18.40
CA GLN A 5 39.31 -48.99 17.36
C GLN A 5 40.00 -48.01 16.39
N ASN A 6 39.50 -48.08 15.16
CA ASN A 6 40.11 -47.76 13.88
C ASN A 6 39.72 -46.36 13.36
N ASN A 7 40.48 -45.93 12.37
CA ASN A 7 40.61 -44.62 11.74
C ASN A 7 39.50 -44.30 10.71
N SER A 8 39.27 -42.98 10.50
CA SER A 8 38.97 -42.30 9.21
C SER A 8 37.88 -42.83 8.26
N VAL A 9 36.83 -42.03 8.00
CA VAL A 9 36.17 -41.92 6.69
C VAL A 9 35.68 -40.49 6.44
N GLY A 10 36.20 -39.85 5.40
CA GLY A 10 35.54 -38.77 4.65
C GLY A 10 35.17 -39.31 3.26
N GLY A 11 34.04 -38.85 2.71
CA GLY A 11 33.58 -39.20 1.36
C GLY A 11 32.37 -38.36 0.96
N ASN A 12 31.93 -38.33 -0.28
CA ASN A 12 32.52 -38.58 -1.60
C ASN A 12 31.54 -37.95 -2.61
N GLY A 13 32.03 -37.40 -3.72
CA GLY A 13 31.21 -36.84 -4.79
C GLY A 13 30.63 -37.89 -5.75
N ILE A 14 29.56 -37.53 -6.47
CA ILE A 14 29.02 -38.24 -7.65
C ILE A 14 28.60 -37.21 -8.73
N ILE A 15 28.64 -37.68 -9.97
CA ILE A 15 28.88 -37.09 -11.30
C ILE A 15 27.62 -37.11 -12.20
N ASN A 16 27.44 -36.05 -13.02
CA ASN A 16 26.99 -35.87 -14.44
C ASN A 16 26.19 -36.98 -15.21
N PRO A 17 25.42 -36.69 -16.33
CA PRO A 17 26.00 -36.14 -17.59
C PRO A 17 25.13 -35.31 -18.61
N LYS A 18 25.83 -34.44 -19.36
CA LYS A 18 25.77 -33.98 -20.80
C LYS A 18 24.45 -33.94 -21.61
N SER A 19 24.21 -32.90 -22.43
CA SER A 19 24.61 -32.83 -23.87
C SER A 19 24.53 -31.41 -24.49
N ASN A 20 25.40 -31.15 -25.48
CA ASN A 20 25.68 -29.91 -26.22
C ASN A 20 24.66 -29.55 -27.33
N ASP A 21 24.54 -28.27 -27.71
CA ASP A 21 24.79 -27.80 -29.10
C ASP A 21 25.01 -26.26 -29.13
N ALA A 22 25.81 -25.78 -30.07
CA ALA A 22 26.30 -24.41 -30.18
C ALA A 22 25.84 -23.74 -31.48
N SER A 23 25.44 -22.46 -31.44
CA SER A 23 25.91 -21.38 -32.33
C SER A 23 25.20 -20.04 -32.07
N PRO A 24 25.86 -18.89 -32.38
CA PRO A 24 25.45 -17.56 -31.96
C PRO A 24 24.55 -16.89 -33.01
N VAL A 25 23.51 -16.17 -32.56
CA VAL A 25 22.81 -15.20 -33.41
C VAL A 25 22.83 -13.85 -32.72
N ASP A 26 23.53 -12.95 -33.41
CA ASP A 26 23.60 -11.53 -33.19
C ASP A 26 22.19 -10.92 -33.23
N SER A 27 21.85 -10.11 -32.24
CA SER A 27 20.73 -9.17 -32.29
C SER A 27 21.01 -8.04 -31.32
N THR A 28 21.86 -7.14 -31.78
CA THR A 28 21.79 -5.73 -31.40
C THR A 28 20.40 -5.21 -31.78
N ALA A 29 19.50 -5.11 -30.81
CA ALA A 29 18.29 -4.33 -30.94
C ALA A 29 17.85 -3.79 -29.57
N ALA A 30 18.00 -2.48 -29.45
CA ALA A 30 17.28 -1.58 -28.57
C ALA A 30 17.40 -1.84 -27.05
N ALA A 31 18.09 -0.91 -26.39
CA ALA A 31 17.72 -0.48 -25.05
C ALA A 31 16.22 -0.18 -25.03
N ALA A 32 15.42 -1.17 -24.61
CA ALA A 32 14.05 -0.95 -24.22
C ALA A 32 14.13 -0.07 -22.98
N SER A 33 13.76 1.20 -23.16
CA SER A 33 13.35 2.07 -22.07
C SER A 33 12.42 1.27 -21.16
N THR A 34 12.91 0.91 -19.97
CA THR A 34 12.07 0.51 -18.85
C THR A 34 11.27 1.73 -18.44
N ALA A 35 10.25 2.07 -19.22
CA ALA A 35 9.14 2.89 -18.76
C ALA A 35 8.39 2.00 -17.77
N GLY A 36 8.83 2.06 -16.50
CA GLY A 36 8.11 1.45 -15.41
C GLY A 36 6.70 2.01 -15.40
N SER A 37 5.72 1.20 -15.00
CA SER A 37 4.37 1.71 -14.77
C SER A 37 4.43 2.95 -13.85
N PRO A 38 3.54 3.96 -13.99
CA PRO A 38 3.58 5.19 -13.18
C PRO A 38 3.64 4.96 -11.66
N SER A 39 3.11 3.80 -11.22
CA SER A 39 3.17 3.34 -9.82
C SER A 39 4.60 2.98 -9.36
N GLU A 40 5.43 2.40 -10.23
CA GLU A 40 6.80 2.00 -9.88
C GLU A 40 7.74 3.19 -9.82
N GLU A 41 7.59 4.16 -10.73
CA GLU A 41 8.37 5.41 -10.68
C GLU A 41 8.09 6.19 -9.38
N SER A 42 6.83 6.25 -8.93
CA SER A 42 6.45 6.91 -7.68
C SER A 42 7.11 6.26 -6.46
N LYS A 43 7.12 4.92 -6.40
CA LYS A 43 7.82 4.18 -5.33
C LYS A 43 9.32 4.41 -5.38
N GLN A 44 9.91 4.45 -6.57
CA GLN A 44 11.34 4.70 -6.73
C GLN A 44 11.72 6.11 -6.25
N ASN A 45 10.93 7.13 -6.60
CA ASN A 45 11.12 8.50 -6.12
C ASN A 45 11.03 8.58 -4.59
N LEU A 46 10.06 7.89 -3.98
CA LEU A 46 9.93 7.81 -2.53
C LEU A 46 11.16 7.17 -1.88
N ASN A 47 11.66 6.06 -2.43
CA ASN A 47 12.88 5.42 -1.93
C ASN A 47 14.11 6.34 -2.03
N GLN A 48 14.21 7.16 -3.08
CA GLN A 48 15.29 8.15 -3.22
C GLN A 48 15.22 9.21 -2.12
N VAL A 49 14.02 9.71 -1.79
CA VAL A 49 13.82 10.66 -0.69
C VAL A 49 14.19 10.02 0.66
N ILE A 50 13.73 8.80 0.93
CA ILE A 50 14.05 8.07 2.16
C ILE A 50 15.58 7.94 2.34
N ASN A 51 16.27 7.47 1.30
CA ASN A 51 17.73 7.35 1.33
C ASN A 51 18.45 8.70 1.55
N SER A 52 17.91 9.79 1.00
CA SER A 52 18.44 11.13 1.19
C SER A 52 18.25 11.63 2.64
N ILE A 53 17.10 11.32 3.25
CA ILE A 53 16.82 11.62 4.67
C ILE A 53 17.81 10.86 5.57
N ASP A 54 17.99 9.55 5.36
CA ASP A 54 18.92 8.73 6.14
C ASP A 54 20.37 9.22 6.04
N LYS A 55 20.79 9.60 4.83
CA LYS A 55 22.12 10.18 4.58
C LYS A 55 22.29 11.51 5.32
N THR A 56 21.27 12.37 5.28
CA THR A 56 21.27 13.67 5.98
C THR A 56 21.37 13.48 7.49
N LEU A 57 20.61 12.54 8.05
CA LEU A 57 20.66 12.18 9.47
C LEU A 57 22.06 11.67 9.85
N GLY A 58 22.67 10.82 9.02
CA GLY A 58 24.03 10.34 9.22
C GLY A 58 25.08 11.46 9.25
N ILE A 59 24.98 12.43 8.33
CA ILE A 59 25.86 13.61 8.32
C ILE A 59 25.66 14.45 9.57
N LEU A 60 24.40 14.68 9.99
CA LEU A 60 24.08 15.43 11.20
C LEU A 60 24.65 14.78 12.46
N HIS A 61 24.52 13.45 12.58
CA HIS A 61 25.10 12.70 13.69
C HIS A 61 26.62 12.81 13.72
N GLN A 62 27.26 12.65 12.56
CA GLN A 62 28.72 12.74 12.46
C GLN A 62 29.24 14.17 12.71
N LEU A 63 28.45 15.19 12.34
CA LEU A 63 28.70 16.58 12.69
C LEU A 63 28.64 16.77 14.21
N TYR A 64 27.59 16.26 14.86
CA TYR A 64 27.45 16.27 16.32
C TYR A 64 28.67 15.65 17.02
N LEU A 65 29.13 14.47 16.58
CA LEU A 65 30.32 13.82 17.16
C LEU A 65 31.59 14.67 17.01
N THR A 66 31.77 15.30 15.85
CA THR A 66 32.93 16.15 15.55
C THR A 66 32.93 17.41 16.42
N VAL A 67 31.76 18.02 16.64
CA VAL A 67 31.60 19.21 17.49
C VAL A 67 31.74 18.86 18.96
N SER A 68 31.17 17.74 19.40
CA SER A 68 31.21 17.28 20.80
C SER A 68 32.64 16.95 21.26
N SER A 69 33.50 16.47 20.35
CA SER A 69 34.90 16.11 20.63
C SER A 69 35.89 16.99 19.86
N TYR A 70 35.57 18.28 19.73
CA TYR A 70 36.33 19.20 18.89
C TYR A 70 37.80 19.33 19.31
N ASN A 71 38.68 19.29 18.32
CA ASN A 71 40.10 19.60 18.44
C ASN A 71 40.61 20.33 17.18
N VAL A 72 41.82 20.90 17.24
CA VAL A 72 42.40 21.69 16.13
C VAL A 72 42.47 20.89 14.82
N SER A 73 42.80 19.59 14.88
CA SER A 73 42.86 18.73 13.70
C SER A 73 41.48 18.45 13.08
N SER A 74 40.40 18.63 13.83
CA SER A 74 39.02 18.43 13.37
C SER A 74 38.43 19.64 12.65
N GLN A 75 39.12 20.79 12.62
CA GLN A 75 38.62 22.03 12.04
C GLN A 75 38.25 21.90 10.55
N LEU A 76 39.14 21.32 9.74
CA LEU A 76 38.88 21.13 8.31
C LEU A 76 37.75 20.10 8.05
N PRO A 77 37.76 18.90 8.67
CA PRO A 77 36.63 17.98 8.60
C PRO A 77 35.28 18.58 9.01
N LEU A 78 35.27 19.43 10.03
CA LEU A 78 34.05 20.13 10.48
C LEU A 78 33.45 20.99 9.37
N LEU A 79 34.27 21.85 8.75
CA LEU A 79 33.83 22.71 7.65
C LEU A 79 33.36 21.91 6.43
N GLN A 80 34.06 20.83 6.09
CA GLN A 80 33.66 19.93 5.01
C GLN A 80 32.30 19.28 5.30
N ARG A 81 32.06 18.81 6.53
CA ARG A 81 30.78 18.21 6.95
C ARG A 81 29.63 19.22 6.94
N LEU A 82 29.87 20.46 7.36
CA LEU A 82 28.88 21.52 7.33
C LEU A 82 28.47 21.84 5.89
N ASN A 83 29.44 22.05 4.99
CA ASN A 83 29.14 22.28 3.58
C ASN A 83 28.41 21.09 2.94
N ASN A 84 28.79 19.87 3.29
CA ASN A 84 28.11 18.66 2.83
C ASN A 84 26.66 18.59 3.33
N LEU A 85 26.38 18.95 4.59
CA LEU A 85 25.02 19.02 5.13
C LEU A 85 24.15 20.00 4.32
N VAL A 86 24.68 21.19 4.00
CA VAL A 86 23.95 22.18 3.18
C VAL A 86 23.63 21.62 1.79
N LEU A 87 24.59 20.96 1.14
CA LEU A 87 24.39 20.34 -0.18
C LEU A 87 23.35 19.21 -0.14
N GLU A 88 23.38 18.36 0.89
CA GLU A 88 22.41 17.27 1.02
C GLU A 88 21.01 17.76 1.37
N LEU A 89 20.87 18.83 2.17
CA LEU A 89 19.56 19.45 2.44
C LEU A 89 18.94 20.04 1.17
N ASP A 90 19.73 20.69 0.31
CA ASP A 90 19.28 21.19 -1.00
C ASP A 90 18.88 20.04 -1.94
N ASN A 91 19.65 18.94 -1.95
CA ASN A 91 19.31 17.75 -2.71
C ASN A 91 18.02 17.09 -2.22
N MET A 92 17.88 16.96 -0.89
CA MET A 92 16.68 16.41 -0.25
C MET A 92 15.43 17.22 -0.60
N ALA A 93 15.51 18.55 -0.60
CA ALA A 93 14.42 19.42 -1.03
C ALA A 93 14.01 19.17 -2.50
N LYS A 94 14.99 19.07 -3.41
CA LYS A 94 14.76 18.79 -4.85
C LYS A 94 14.17 17.41 -5.10
N LEU A 95 14.57 16.41 -4.32
CA LEU A 95 13.97 15.06 -4.40
C LEU A 95 12.55 15.06 -3.86
N GLY A 96 12.27 15.87 -2.83
CA GLY A 96 10.93 16.03 -2.24
C GLY A 96 9.89 16.54 -3.24
N GLU A 97 10.27 17.46 -4.15
CA GLU A 97 9.37 17.99 -5.20
C GLU A 97 8.80 16.89 -6.12
N LYS A 98 9.50 15.76 -6.26
CA LYS A 98 9.09 14.62 -7.09
C LYS A 98 8.16 13.64 -6.37
N CYS A 99 7.95 13.82 -5.06
CA CYS A 99 7.08 12.99 -4.25
C CYS A 99 5.70 13.66 -4.06
N ASN A 100 4.76 13.33 -4.95
CA ASN A 100 3.38 13.82 -4.85
C ASN A 100 2.53 12.91 -3.94
N ILE A 101 2.78 12.96 -2.63
CA ILE A 101 2.03 12.18 -1.62
C ILE A 101 1.13 13.14 -0.82
N GLN A 102 -0.15 12.82 -0.74
CA GLN A 102 -1.08 13.54 0.13
C GLN A 102 -1.10 12.88 1.51
N VAL A 103 -0.85 13.67 2.55
CA VAL A 103 -0.84 13.21 3.94
C VAL A 103 -1.96 13.94 4.68
N PRO A 104 -2.89 13.23 5.34
CA PRO A 104 -3.91 13.85 6.19
C PRO A 104 -3.28 14.66 7.34
N MET A 105 -3.88 15.79 7.69
CA MET A 105 -3.36 16.66 8.76
C MET A 105 -3.35 15.96 10.13
N GLU A 106 -4.28 15.05 10.37
CA GLU A 106 -4.33 14.26 11.60
C GLU A 106 -3.09 13.39 11.76
N VAL A 107 -2.55 12.84 10.67
CA VAL A 107 -1.30 12.07 10.69
C VAL A 107 -0.13 12.97 11.05
N LEU A 108 -0.08 14.20 10.53
CA LEU A 108 0.96 15.17 10.88
C LEU A 108 0.91 15.54 12.37
N ASN A 109 -0.28 15.79 12.92
CA ASN A 109 -0.44 16.08 14.34
C ASN A 109 0.03 14.94 15.24
N LEU A 110 -0.19 13.67 14.85
CA LEU A 110 0.32 12.52 15.60
C LEU A 110 1.86 12.51 15.61
N ILE A 111 2.51 12.87 14.51
CA ILE A 111 3.97 12.95 14.42
C ILE A 111 4.50 14.07 15.32
N ASP A 112 3.88 15.25 15.30
CA ASP A 112 4.28 16.38 16.15
C ASP A 112 4.13 16.08 17.65
N ASP A 113 3.11 15.31 18.03
CA ASP A 113 2.88 14.82 19.39
C ASP A 113 3.81 13.65 19.78
N GLY A 114 4.64 13.14 18.87
CA GLY A 114 5.53 11.99 19.09
C GLY A 114 4.79 10.65 19.20
N LYS A 115 3.56 10.55 18.67
CA LYS A 115 2.77 9.32 18.59
C LYS A 115 3.04 8.57 17.29
N ASN A 116 2.61 7.30 17.24
CA ASN A 116 2.72 6.50 16.03
C ASN A 116 1.66 6.94 14.99
N PRO A 117 2.03 7.39 13.77
CA PRO A 117 1.07 7.75 12.73
C PRO A 117 0.14 6.60 12.30
N ASP A 118 0.53 5.34 12.50
CA ASP A 118 -0.31 4.17 12.19
C ASP A 118 -1.58 4.09 13.05
N GLU A 119 -1.61 4.79 14.19
CA GLU A 119 -2.79 4.94 15.01
C GLU A 119 -3.95 5.56 14.23
N PHE A 120 -3.69 6.57 13.40
CA PHE A 120 -4.71 7.15 12.53
C PHE A 120 -5.29 6.11 11.56
N THR A 121 -4.42 5.35 10.89
CA THR A 121 -4.84 4.30 9.94
C THR A 121 -5.71 3.26 10.63
N ARG A 122 -5.30 2.82 11.82
CA ARG A 122 -6.04 1.87 12.65
C ARG A 122 -7.41 2.43 13.06
N ASP A 123 -7.48 3.68 13.49
CA ASP A 123 -8.71 4.30 13.98
C ASP A 123 -9.70 4.56 12.83
N VAL A 124 -9.22 4.94 11.65
CA VAL A 124 -10.03 5.05 10.42
C VAL A 124 -10.60 3.68 10.03
N LEU A 125 -9.78 2.63 10.05
CA LEU A 125 -10.23 1.27 9.74
C LEU A 125 -11.30 0.79 10.72
N ASN A 126 -11.05 0.94 12.02
CA ASN A 126 -12.02 0.59 13.07
C ASN A 126 -13.31 1.39 12.96
N SER A 127 -13.22 2.69 12.67
CA SER A 127 -14.37 3.55 12.43
C SER A 127 -15.17 3.11 11.21
N CYS A 128 -14.51 2.65 10.14
CA CYS A 128 -15.16 2.11 8.95
C CYS A 128 -15.93 0.82 9.28
N ILE A 129 -15.30 -0.11 10.01
CA ILE A 129 -15.92 -1.37 10.45
C ILE A 129 -17.15 -1.08 11.31
N ALA A 130 -17.03 -0.22 12.32
CA ALA A 130 -18.14 0.14 13.20
C ALA A 130 -19.29 0.80 12.42
N LYS A 131 -18.99 1.75 11.53
CA LYS A 131 -20.00 2.41 10.69
C LYS A 131 -20.67 1.43 9.73
N ASN A 132 -19.93 0.48 9.16
CA ASN A 132 -20.50 -0.56 8.31
C ASN A 132 -21.47 -1.46 9.09
N GLN A 133 -21.08 -1.94 10.27
CA GLN A 133 -21.95 -2.75 11.12
C GLN A 133 -23.21 -2.00 11.54
N VAL A 134 -23.10 -0.74 11.96
CA VAL A 134 -24.25 0.11 12.29
C VAL A 134 -25.17 0.30 11.09
N THR A 135 -24.60 0.52 9.91
CA THR A 135 -25.37 0.70 8.66
C THR A 135 -26.09 -0.57 8.26
N LYS A 136 -25.43 -1.73 8.39
CA LYS A 136 -26.03 -3.05 8.18
C LYS A 136 -27.17 -3.29 9.17
N GLY A 137 -26.93 -3.07 10.46
CA GLY A 137 -27.95 -3.23 11.50
C GLY A 137 -29.18 -2.34 11.27
N LYS A 138 -28.98 -1.07 10.89
CA LYS A 138 -30.09 -0.18 10.49
C LYS A 138 -30.84 -0.74 9.29
N THR A 139 -30.13 -1.17 8.25
CA THR A 139 -30.72 -1.74 7.04
C THR A 139 -31.55 -2.97 7.35
N ASP A 140 -31.05 -3.87 8.20
CA ASP A 140 -31.73 -5.10 8.57
C ASP A 140 -32.93 -4.83 9.49
N ALA A 141 -32.85 -3.85 10.39
CA ALA A 141 -34.00 -3.38 11.17
C ALA A 141 -35.11 -2.81 10.27
N PHE A 142 -34.77 -1.99 9.27
CA PHE A 142 -35.76 -1.48 8.30
C PHE A 142 -36.37 -2.60 7.44
N LYS A 143 -35.57 -3.60 7.05
CA LYS A 143 -36.10 -4.79 6.35
C LYS A 143 -37.08 -5.58 7.23
N GLY A 144 -36.75 -5.77 8.51
CA GLY A 144 -37.60 -6.45 9.48
C GLY A 144 -38.92 -5.70 9.71
N LEU A 145 -38.86 -4.39 9.97
CA LEU A 145 -40.04 -3.55 10.14
C LEU A 145 -40.95 -3.62 8.91
N ARG A 146 -40.38 -3.53 7.70
CA ARG A 146 -41.13 -3.68 6.46
C ARG A 146 -41.77 -5.06 6.35
N GLY A 147 -41.06 -6.13 6.73
CA GLY A 147 -41.58 -7.49 6.73
C GLY A 147 -42.81 -7.63 7.62
N HIS A 148 -42.70 -7.22 8.89
CA HIS A 148 -43.83 -7.27 9.83
C HIS A 148 -45.01 -6.42 9.37
N LEU A 149 -44.76 -5.22 8.84
CA LEU A 149 -45.85 -4.38 8.34
C LEU A 149 -46.59 -5.03 7.16
N LEU A 150 -45.87 -5.71 6.27
CA LEU A 150 -46.49 -6.42 5.15
C LEU A 150 -47.28 -7.64 5.61
N GLU A 151 -46.82 -8.36 6.63
CA GLU A 151 -47.53 -9.51 7.20
C GLU A 151 -48.88 -9.09 7.83
N GLU A 152 -48.89 -8.03 8.63
CA GLU A 152 -50.12 -7.48 9.21
C GLU A 152 -51.08 -6.94 8.14
N LEU A 153 -50.55 -6.25 7.12
CA LEU A 153 -51.36 -5.75 6.01
C LEU A 153 -51.92 -6.87 5.14
N GLU A 154 -51.21 -7.99 4.97
CA GLU A 154 -51.67 -9.13 4.18
C GLU A 154 -52.89 -9.80 4.81
N GLN A 155 -52.98 -9.81 6.15
CA GLN A 155 -54.15 -10.30 6.87
C GLN A 155 -55.36 -9.37 6.75
N ALA A 156 -55.14 -8.04 6.72
CA ALA A 156 -56.22 -7.05 6.70
C ALA A 156 -56.68 -6.65 5.29
N PHE A 157 -55.76 -6.60 4.32
CA PHE A 157 -55.90 -5.99 2.99
C PHE A 157 -55.05 -6.75 1.93
N PRO A 158 -55.45 -7.98 1.54
CA PRO A 158 -54.62 -8.84 0.69
C PRO A 158 -54.46 -8.32 -0.75
N GLU A 159 -55.49 -7.67 -1.32
CA GLU A 159 -55.46 -7.17 -2.71
C GLU A 159 -54.50 -5.98 -2.86
N GLU A 160 -54.48 -5.08 -1.87
CA GLU A 160 -53.59 -3.93 -1.81
C GLU A 160 -52.12 -4.33 -1.61
N VAL A 161 -51.85 -5.39 -0.84
CA VAL A 161 -50.49 -5.92 -0.65
C VAL A 161 -49.94 -6.50 -1.95
N GLU A 162 -50.75 -7.20 -2.74
CA GLU A 162 -50.32 -7.73 -4.04
C GLU A 162 -49.98 -6.59 -5.01
N ALA A 163 -50.83 -5.55 -5.10
CA ALA A 163 -50.54 -4.36 -5.89
C ALA A 163 -49.25 -3.66 -5.43
N TYR A 164 -49.00 -3.57 -4.12
CA TYR A 164 -47.74 -3.04 -3.59
C TYR A 164 -46.52 -3.88 -3.99
N ARG A 165 -46.63 -5.22 -3.96
CA ARG A 165 -45.55 -6.14 -4.36
C ARG A 165 -45.19 -5.96 -5.84
N GLU A 166 -46.18 -5.81 -6.71
CA GLU A 166 -45.96 -5.54 -8.14
C GLU A 166 -45.24 -4.20 -8.37
N ILE A 167 -45.71 -3.11 -7.75
CA ILE A 167 -45.07 -1.78 -7.85
C ILE A 167 -43.62 -1.86 -7.35
N ARG A 168 -43.39 -2.53 -6.22
CA ARG A 168 -42.06 -2.71 -5.63
C ARG A 168 -41.13 -3.47 -6.58
N ALA A 169 -41.61 -4.54 -7.20
CA ALA A 169 -40.84 -5.34 -8.15
C ALA A 169 -40.47 -4.54 -9.40
N ALA A 170 -41.43 -3.78 -9.94
CA ALA A 170 -41.21 -2.88 -11.08
C ALA A 170 -40.15 -1.80 -10.76
N SER A 171 -40.29 -1.09 -9.63
CA SER A 171 -39.32 -0.08 -9.21
C SER A 171 -37.93 -0.67 -8.94
N ALA A 172 -37.83 -1.87 -8.36
CA ALA A 172 -36.56 -2.54 -8.13
C ALA A 172 -35.87 -2.96 -9.44
N ALA A 173 -36.65 -3.43 -10.43
CA ALA A 173 -36.14 -3.77 -11.75
C ALA A 173 -35.64 -2.52 -12.49
N GLU A 174 -36.37 -1.41 -12.41
CA GLU A 174 -35.98 -0.13 -13.00
C GLU A 174 -34.69 0.42 -12.36
N ALA A 175 -34.60 0.42 -11.03
CA ALA A 175 -33.39 0.85 -10.31
C ALA A 175 -32.18 -0.02 -10.68
N LYS A 176 -32.36 -1.34 -10.80
CA LYS A 176 -31.31 -2.26 -11.24
C LYS A 176 -30.87 -1.97 -12.68
N ARG A 177 -31.80 -1.66 -13.58
CA ARG A 177 -31.49 -1.31 -14.98
C ARG A 177 -30.71 -0.01 -15.07
N LEU A 178 -31.09 1.01 -14.28
CA LEU A 178 -30.37 2.29 -14.21
C LEU A 178 -28.96 2.12 -13.66
N ALA A 179 -28.79 1.31 -12.60
CA ALA A 179 -27.47 1.01 -12.05
C ALA A 179 -26.57 0.26 -13.05
N GLN A 180 -27.14 -0.66 -13.83
CA GLN A 180 -26.42 -1.36 -14.89
C GLN A 180 -26.06 -0.44 -16.06
N ALA A 181 -26.96 0.46 -16.45
CA ALA A 181 -26.71 1.45 -17.50
C ALA A 181 -25.63 2.47 -17.09
N GLN A 182 -25.61 2.91 -15.82
CA GLN A 182 -24.54 3.78 -15.29
C GLN A 182 -23.20 3.06 -15.12
N SER A 183 -23.20 1.72 -14.98
CA SER A 183 -21.98 0.91 -14.91
C SER A 183 -21.30 0.71 -16.27
N LEU A 184 -21.98 1.02 -17.39
CA LEU A 184 -21.42 0.94 -18.74
C LEU A 184 -20.89 2.33 -19.14
N LEU A 185 -19.59 2.56 -18.94
CA LEU A 185 -18.91 3.69 -19.58
C LEU A 185 -18.66 3.36 -21.07
N PRO A 186 -18.58 4.36 -21.97
CA PRO A 186 -18.44 4.17 -23.43
C PRO A 186 -17.20 3.38 -23.90
N ASN A 187 -16.26 3.05 -23.01
CA ASN A 187 -14.96 2.46 -23.34
C ASN A 187 -14.73 1.04 -22.77
N GLY A 188 -15.78 0.25 -22.53
CA GLY A 188 -15.65 -1.22 -22.49
C GLY A 188 -14.97 -1.88 -21.27
N ASP A 189 -14.49 -1.16 -20.26
CA ASP A 189 -13.93 -1.77 -19.04
C ASP A 189 -14.96 -1.90 -17.91
N VAL A 190 -15.13 -3.13 -17.40
CA VAL A 190 -16.01 -3.47 -16.26
C VAL A 190 -15.34 -3.01 -14.97
N LYS A 191 -15.97 -2.06 -14.26
CA LYS A 191 -15.53 -1.65 -12.92
C LYS A 191 -15.79 -2.80 -11.94
N VAL A 192 -14.71 -3.40 -11.44
CA VAL A 192 -14.75 -4.51 -10.47
C VAL A 192 -15.63 -4.11 -9.29
N LYS A 193 -16.65 -4.92 -9.01
CA LYS A 193 -17.55 -4.74 -7.85
C LYS A 193 -16.73 -4.77 -6.55
N PRO A 194 -16.94 -3.84 -5.60
CA PRO A 194 -16.54 -4.09 -4.23
C PRO A 194 -17.50 -5.14 -3.65
N GLU A 195 -16.95 -6.31 -3.30
CA GLU A 195 -17.68 -7.29 -2.49
C GLU A 195 -17.99 -6.67 -1.11
N ILE A 196 -19.24 -6.87 -0.67
CA ILE A 196 -19.78 -6.48 0.64
C ILE A 196 -19.75 -7.70 1.55
#